data_AF-L8MVA2-F1
#
_entry.id   AF-L8MVA2-F1
#
_cell.length_a   1.000
_cell.length_b   1.000
_cell.length_c   1.000
_cell.angle_alpha   90.00
_cell.angle_beta   90.00
_cell.angle_gamma   90.00
#
_symmetry.space_group_name_H-M   'P 1'
#
loop_
_entity.id
_entity.type
_entity.pdbx_description
1 polymer ?
#
loop_
_entity_poly.entity_id
_entity_poly.type
_entity_poly.pdbx_seq_one_letter_code
_entity_poly.pdbx_strand_id
1 'polypeptide(L)'
;MKKLLLVESPSKCKTIQAILGSEWQVEASFGHFTELAKDGEDSLGFTMNKDTNKIECRYQLTEGKGQQVVAKLRAAVKNASEVVLATDGDREGEGIAWHLQQQLHLRNPKRAV
;
A
#
# COMPACT_ATOMS: atom_id res chain seq x y z
N MET A 1 -19.04 10.46 5.03
CA MET A 1 -17.81 9.68 4.81
C MET A 1 -16.67 10.65 4.57
N LYS A 2 -15.51 10.44 5.20
CA LYS A 2 -14.31 11.28 5.02
C LYS A 2 -13.53 10.84 3.79
N LYS A 3 -12.71 11.72 3.24
CA LYS A 3 -11.69 11.31 2.26
C LYS A 3 -10.52 10.66 3.00
N LEU A 4 -9.91 9.63 2.41
CA LEU A 4 -8.79 8.90 3.00
C LEU A 4 -7.51 9.23 2.24
N LEU A 5 -6.50 9.72 2.96
CA LEU A 5 -5.14 9.89 2.45
C LEU A 5 -4.25 8.80 3.07
N LEU A 6 -3.61 7.99 2.24
CA LEU A 6 -2.65 6.98 2.65
C LEU A 6 -1.24 7.47 2.39
N VAL A 7 -0.45 7.60 3.45
CA VAL A 7 0.97 7.98 3.38
C VAL A 7 1.86 6.81 3.76
N GLU A 8 3.16 6.93 3.52
CA GLU A 8 4.10 5.88 3.89
C GLU A 8 4.41 5.87 5.40
N SER A 9 4.81 7.03 5.95
CA SER A 9 5.35 7.12 7.30
C SER A 9 4.30 7.62 8.32
N PRO A 10 4.22 7.00 9.51
CA PRO A 10 3.29 7.42 10.57
C PRO A 10 3.60 8.83 11.12
N SER A 11 4.87 9.24 11.04
CA SER A 11 5.33 10.55 11.50
C SER A 11 4.70 11.68 10.70
N LYS A 12 4.43 11.48 9.40
CA LYS A 12 3.77 12.47 8.54
C LYS A 12 2.27 12.61 8.83
N CYS A 13 1.61 11.57 9.37
CA CYS A 13 0.15 11.55 9.55
C CYS A 13 -0.38 12.72 10.38
N LYS A 14 0.21 12.99 11.55
CA LYS A 14 -0.29 14.06 12.44
C LYS A 14 -0.23 15.43 11.78
N THR A 15 0.91 15.74 11.14
CA THR A 15 1.13 17.01 10.46
C THR A 15 0.17 17.18 9.29
N ILE A 16 0.04 16.17 8.42
CA ILE A 16 -0.85 16.25 7.26
C ILE A 16 -2.32 16.28 7.70
N GLN A 17 -2.71 15.53 8.73
CA GLN A 17 -4.06 15.56 9.30
C GLN A 17 -4.41 16.95 9.83
N ALA A 18 -3.46 17.66 10.45
CA ALA A 18 -3.66 19.03 10.92
C ALA A 18 -3.86 20.02 9.76
N ILE A 19 -3.18 19.82 8.62
CA ILE A 19 -3.32 20.65 7.42
C ILE A 19 -4.67 20.41 6.72
N LEU A 20 -5.05 19.14 6.57
CA LEU A 20 -6.25 18.75 5.80
C LEU A 20 -7.56 18.86 6.60
N GLY A 21 -7.48 18.89 7.92
CA GLY A 21 -8.65 19.08 8.79
C GLY A 21 -9.58 17.86 8.87
N SER A 22 -10.78 18.08 9.39
CA SER A 22 -11.70 17.01 9.81
C SER A 22 -12.37 16.26 8.66
N GLU A 23 -12.36 16.82 7.44
CA GLU A 23 -12.90 16.19 6.22
C GLU A 23 -12.05 15.01 5.74
N TRP A 24 -10.80 14.93 6.21
CA TRP A 24 -9.85 13.89 5.85
C TRP A 24 -9.58 12.95 7.02
N GLN A 25 -9.30 11.70 6.68
CA GLN A 25 -8.63 10.73 7.53
C GLN A 25 -7.26 10.44 6.91
N VAL A 26 -6.19 10.57 7.70
CA VAL A 26 -4.82 10.29 7.25
C VAL A 26 -4.31 9.03 7.95
N GLU A 27 -3.92 8.04 7.17
CA GLU A 27 -3.39 6.75 7.66
C GLU A 27 -2.05 6.43 7.00
N ALA A 28 -1.23 5.60 7.66
CA ALA A 28 0.07 5.20 7.15
C ALA A 28 0.15 3.70 6.83
N SER A 29 0.96 3.34 5.83
CA SER A 29 1.35 1.95 5.56
C SER A 29 2.44 1.43 6.49
N PHE A 30 3.13 2.33 7.20
CA PHE A 30 4.29 2.03 8.06
C PHE A 30 5.48 1.46 7.28
N GLY A 31 5.72 1.99 6.07
CA GLY A 31 6.71 1.51 5.11
C GLY A 31 6.19 0.36 4.26
N HIS A 32 7.08 -0.56 3.87
CA HIS A 32 6.71 -1.81 3.21
C HIS A 32 5.97 -2.74 4.17
N PHE A 33 4.85 -3.28 3.69
CA PHE A 33 3.98 -4.22 4.41
C PHE A 33 3.80 -5.53 3.64
N THR A 34 4.50 -5.65 2.52
CA THR A 34 4.58 -6.81 1.65
C THR A 34 6.03 -7.22 1.46
N GLU A 35 6.25 -8.51 1.26
CA GLU A 35 7.53 -9.11 0.89
C GLU A 35 7.32 -10.10 -0.26
N LEU A 36 8.40 -10.53 -0.91
CA LEU A 36 8.30 -11.67 -1.83
C LEU A 36 7.78 -12.88 -1.08
N ALA A 37 6.87 -13.61 -1.70
CA ALA A 37 6.35 -14.84 -1.15
C ALA A 37 7.50 -15.84 -0.92
N LYS A 38 7.37 -16.70 0.09
CA LYS A 38 8.38 -17.74 0.35
C LYS A 38 7.99 -19.06 -0.32
N ASP A 39 7.52 -18.95 -1.56
CA ASP A 39 6.96 -20.04 -2.36
C ASP A 39 7.69 -20.20 -3.70
N GLY A 40 7.29 -21.22 -4.48
CA GLY A 40 7.87 -21.52 -5.78
C GLY A 40 9.24 -22.19 -5.71
N GLU A 41 9.98 -22.09 -6.82
CA GLU A 41 11.35 -22.61 -6.94
C GLU A 41 12.27 -21.89 -5.93
N ASP A 42 13.01 -22.68 -5.15
CA ASP A 42 13.92 -22.21 -4.09
C ASP A 42 13.31 -21.25 -3.06
N SER A 43 11.97 -21.24 -2.92
CA SER A 43 11.24 -20.33 -2.02
C SER A 43 11.53 -18.84 -2.29
N LEU A 44 11.83 -18.48 -3.53
CA LEU A 44 12.21 -17.12 -3.92
C LEU A 44 11.02 -16.17 -4.17
N GLY A 45 9.81 -16.70 -4.35
CA GLY A 45 8.62 -15.86 -4.55
C GLY A 45 8.51 -15.21 -5.92
N PHE A 46 9.33 -15.62 -6.89
CA PHE A 46 9.17 -15.22 -8.28
C PHE A 46 9.37 -16.41 -9.21
N THR A 47 8.94 -16.27 -10.46
CA THR A 47 9.14 -17.30 -11.49
C THR A 47 9.45 -16.64 -12.82
N MET A 48 10.37 -17.24 -13.58
CA MET A 48 10.65 -16.82 -14.95
C MET A 48 9.66 -17.50 -15.88
N ASN A 49 8.81 -16.69 -16.53
CA ASN A 49 7.95 -17.16 -17.59
C ASN A 49 8.78 -17.30 -18.88
N LYS A 50 9.09 -18.53 -19.27
CA LYS A 50 9.98 -18.85 -20.40
C LYS A 50 9.40 -18.43 -21.76
N ASP A 51 8.08 -18.36 -21.88
CA ASP A 51 7.42 -18.01 -23.14
C ASP A 51 7.42 -16.49 -23.36
N THR A 52 7.33 -15.71 -22.29
CA THR A 52 7.24 -14.24 -22.36
C THR A 52 8.52 -13.52 -21.99
N ASN A 53 9.53 -14.24 -21.48
CA ASN A 53 10.76 -13.69 -20.90
C ASN A 53 10.47 -12.64 -19.81
N LYS A 54 9.44 -12.86 -18.99
CA LYS A 54 9.06 -11.98 -17.89
C LYS A 54 9.28 -12.66 -16.54
N ILE A 55 9.68 -11.86 -15.57
CA ILE A 55 9.73 -12.28 -14.16
C ILE A 55 8.37 -11.96 -13.54
N GLU A 56 7.68 -12.98 -13.06
CA GLU A 56 6.42 -12.86 -12.34
C GLU A 56 6.70 -12.97 -10.83
N CYS A 57 6.57 -11.85 -10.12
CA CYS A 57 6.74 -11.79 -8.67
C CYS A 57 5.41 -12.06 -7.96
N ARG A 58 5.44 -12.94 -6.96
CA ARG A 58 4.36 -13.14 -6.00
C ARG A 58 4.73 -12.46 -4.70
N TYR A 59 3.78 -11.73 -4.14
CA TYR A 59 3.98 -10.99 -2.91
C TYR A 59 3.01 -11.46 -1.84
N GLN A 60 3.50 -11.56 -0.61
CA GLN A 60 2.72 -11.87 0.57
C GLN A 60 2.80 -10.72 1.57
N LEU A 61 1.86 -10.66 2.51
CA LEU A 61 1.96 -9.72 3.62
C LEU A 61 3.06 -10.17 4.57
N THR A 62 3.82 -9.21 5.12
CA THR A 62 4.76 -9.53 6.20
C THR A 62 3.99 -10.05 7.43
N GLU A 63 4.54 -11.09 8.06
CA GLU A 63 3.90 -11.72 9.21
C GLU A 63 3.72 -10.73 10.37
N GLY A 64 2.55 -10.78 11.01
CA GLY A 64 2.17 -9.85 12.07
C GLY A 64 1.87 -8.44 11.55
N LYS A 65 2.90 -7.61 11.35
CA LYS A 65 2.74 -6.17 11.09
C LYS A 65 1.98 -5.90 9.78
N GLY A 66 2.33 -6.58 8.69
CA GLY A 66 1.69 -6.36 7.39
C GLY A 66 0.19 -6.70 7.41
N GLN A 67 -0.17 -7.81 8.06
CA GLN A 67 -1.56 -8.24 8.23
C GLN A 67 -2.38 -7.22 9.04
N GLN A 68 -1.83 -6.71 10.15
CA GLN A 68 -2.49 -5.71 10.98
C GLN A 68 -2.70 -4.39 10.23
N VAL A 69 -1.69 -3.93 9.50
CA VAL A 69 -1.77 -2.72 8.66
C VAL A 69 -2.86 -2.89 7.60
N VAL A 70 -2.85 -3.97 6.82
CA VAL A 70 -3.82 -4.17 5.75
C VAL A 70 -5.25 -4.32 6.30
N ALA A 71 -5.44 -5.00 7.42
CA ALA A 71 -6.75 -5.10 8.07
C ALA A 71 -7.29 -3.71 8.45
N LYS A 72 -6.45 -2.88 9.08
CA LYS A 72 -6.80 -1.49 9.44
C LYS A 72 -7.13 -0.66 8.21
N LEU A 73 -6.27 -0.71 7.19
CA LEU A 73 -6.44 0.10 5.97
C LEU A 73 -7.67 -0.32 5.16
N ARG A 74 -7.98 -1.63 5.08
CA ARG A 74 -9.23 -2.12 4.45
C ARG A 74 -10.47 -1.56 5.15
N ALA A 75 -10.47 -1.50 6.48
CA ALA A 75 -11.57 -0.90 7.22
C ALA A 75 -11.69 0.60 6.96
N ALA A 76 -10.57 1.33 6.85
CA ALA A 76 -10.58 2.75 6.49
C ALA A 76 -11.11 2.97 5.07
N VAL A 77 -10.65 2.19 4.10
CA VAL A 77 -11.09 2.26 2.69
C VAL A 77 -12.59 2.04 2.56
N LYS A 78 -13.16 1.07 3.29
CA LYS A 78 -14.61 0.79 3.25
C LYS A 78 -15.48 1.99 3.71
N ASN A 79 -14.95 2.84 4.59
CA ASN A 79 -15.65 3.98 5.16
C ASN A 79 -15.31 5.31 4.45
N ALA A 80 -14.42 5.27 3.45
CA ALA A 80 -13.94 6.44 2.73
C ALA A 80 -14.81 6.73 1.51
N SER A 81 -15.08 8.01 1.25
CA SER A 81 -15.72 8.44 0.00
C SER A 81 -14.75 8.48 -1.18
N GLU A 82 -13.46 8.64 -0.90
CA GLU A 82 -12.36 8.72 -1.86
C GLU A 82 -11.07 8.24 -1.19
N VAL A 83 -10.20 7.59 -1.94
CA VAL A 83 -8.87 7.16 -1.48
C VAL A 83 -7.79 7.80 -2.33
N VAL A 84 -6.84 8.46 -1.68
CA VAL A 84 -5.66 9.08 -2.28
C VAL A 84 -4.41 8.42 -1.71
N LEU A 85 -3.49 8.00 -2.59
CA LEU A 85 -2.18 7.47 -2.21
C LEU A 85 -1.14 8.59 -2.34
N ALA A 86 -0.58 8.99 -1.20
CA ALA A 86 0.43 10.04 -1.06
C ALA A 86 1.72 9.50 -0.44
N THR A 87 2.26 8.47 -1.10
CA THR A 87 3.64 8.00 -0.88
C THR A 87 4.62 8.92 -1.59
N ASP A 88 5.89 8.83 -1.26
CA ASP A 88 6.92 9.71 -1.80
C ASP A 88 7.09 9.51 -3.33
N GLY A 89 7.55 10.57 -4.02
CA GLY A 89 7.63 10.63 -5.49
C GLY A 89 8.80 9.89 -6.13
N ASP A 90 9.37 8.93 -5.41
CA ASP A 90 10.49 8.12 -5.87
C ASP A 90 10.06 6.69 -6.19
N ARG A 91 11.02 5.87 -6.61
CA ARG A 91 10.78 4.47 -6.99
C ARG A 91 10.23 3.64 -5.82
N GLU A 92 10.68 3.92 -4.60
CA GLU A 92 10.26 3.19 -3.41
C GLU A 92 8.82 3.53 -3.06
N GLY A 93 8.50 4.82 -3.03
CA GLY A 93 7.16 5.32 -2.79
C GLY A 93 6.17 4.80 -3.83
N GLU A 94 6.55 4.66 -5.11
CA GLU A 94 5.67 4.03 -6.10
C GLU A 94 5.50 2.52 -5.92
N GLY A 95 6.55 1.82 -5.49
CA GLY A 95 6.41 0.40 -5.11
C GLY A 95 5.39 0.22 -3.99
N ILE A 96 5.43 1.07 -2.96
CA ILE A 96 4.48 1.04 -1.84
C ILE A 96 3.07 1.39 -2.31
N ALA A 97 2.90 2.42 -3.15
CA ALA A 97 1.60 2.79 -3.69
C ALA A 97 0.98 1.66 -4.51
N TRP A 98 1.79 1.00 -5.34
CA TRP A 98 1.36 -0.15 -6.12
C TRP A 98 0.89 -1.29 -5.21
N HIS A 99 1.65 -1.64 -4.17
CA HIS A 99 1.25 -2.66 -3.21
C HIS A 99 -0.02 -2.27 -2.45
N LEU A 100 -0.19 -1.00 -2.05
CA LEU A 100 -1.42 -0.52 -1.42
C LEU A 100 -2.61 -0.71 -2.34
N GLN A 101 -2.48 -0.35 -3.62
CA GLN A 101 -3.52 -0.55 -4.61
C GLN A 101 -3.91 -2.03 -4.74
N GLN A 102 -2.93 -2.94 -4.85
CA GLN A 102 -3.19 -4.38 -4.98
C GLN A 102 -3.86 -4.97 -3.73
N GLN A 103 -3.30 -4.71 -2.55
CA GLN A 103 -3.74 -5.35 -1.30
C GLN A 103 -5.05 -4.77 -0.75
N LEU A 104 -5.37 -3.53 -1.10
CA LEU A 104 -6.63 -2.87 -0.74
C LEU A 104 -7.68 -2.93 -1.87
N HIS A 105 -7.36 -3.60 -2.99
CA HIS A 105 -8.24 -3.77 -4.16
C HIS A 105 -8.79 -2.45 -4.72
N LEU A 106 -7.94 -1.42 -4.78
CA LEU A 106 -8.34 -0.10 -5.28
C LEU A 106 -8.33 -0.13 -6.81
N ARG A 107 -9.47 0.19 -7.44
CA ARG A 107 -9.60 0.16 -8.90
C ARG A 107 -8.84 1.30 -9.60
N ASN A 108 -9.00 2.52 -9.09
CA ASN A 108 -8.36 3.71 -9.65
C ASN A 108 -8.11 4.76 -8.55
N PRO A 109 -7.19 4.49 -7.61
CA PRO A 109 -6.89 5.45 -6.56
C PRO A 109 -6.25 6.71 -7.15
N LYS A 110 -6.54 7.88 -6.57
CA LYS A 110 -5.82 9.11 -6.93
C LYS A 110 -4.41 9.06 -6.35
N ARG A 111 -3.44 9.63 -7.07
CA ARG A 111 -2.06 9.83 -6.61
C ARG A 111 -1.87 11.30 -6.26
N ALA A 112 -1.14 11.57 -5.18
CA ALA A 112 -0.61 12.88 -4.84
C ALA A 112 0.88 12.71 -4.57
N VAL A 113 1.71 13.37 -5.37
CA VAL A 113 3.18 13.23 -5.37
C VAL A 113 3.81 14.60 -5.21
#